data_AF-A0A0L0EUE9-F1
#
_entry.id   AF-A0A0L0EUE9-F1
#
_cell.length_a   1.000
_cell.length_b   1.000
_cell.length_c   1.000
_cell.angle_alpha   90.00
_cell.angle_beta   90.00
_cell.angle_gamma   90.00
#
_symmetry.space_group_name_H-M   'P 1'
#
loop_
_entity.id
_entity.type
_entity.pdbx_description
1 polymer ?
#
loop_
_entity_poly.entity_id
_entity_poly.type
_entity_poly.pdbx_seq_one_letter_code
_entity_poly.pdbx_strand_id
1 'polypeptide(L)'
;FDSFAEQATILNTLGLIDTTPFVLLTTQDPKQWQKYQVSEISGGYRIEPIQSGAQVERLDVLFADSGLKIGQLNVTDSSGQISSFKFSDAQINGPVEADQFKFVIPEGVVVDDQTQSD
;
A
#
# COMPACT_ATOMS: atom_id res chain seq x y z
N PHE A 1 -12.26 7.52 2.43
CA PHE A 1 -13.28 8.55 2.22
C PHE A 1 -13.82 8.38 0.83
N ASP A 2 -15.12 8.13 0.72
CA ASP A 2 -15.83 8.15 -0.55
C ASP A 2 -16.59 9.46 -0.64
N SER A 3 -16.12 10.36 -1.52
CA SER A 3 -16.73 11.68 -1.70
C SER A 3 -18.06 11.63 -2.41
N PHE A 4 -18.33 10.58 -3.19
CA PHE A 4 -19.60 10.42 -3.90
C PHE A 4 -20.69 9.92 -2.95
N ALA A 5 -20.33 9.00 -2.05
CA ALA A 5 -21.22 8.47 -1.03
C ALA A 5 -21.30 9.36 0.23
N GLU A 6 -20.51 10.43 0.32
CA GLU A 6 -20.36 11.29 1.51
C GLU A 6 -20.10 10.48 2.79
N GLN A 7 -19.20 9.49 2.70
CA GLN A 7 -18.91 8.56 3.79
C GLN A 7 -17.40 8.47 4.07
N ALA A 8 -17.05 8.49 5.36
CA ALA A 8 -15.71 8.22 5.86
C ALA A 8 -15.71 6.94 6.71
N THR A 9 -14.98 5.91 6.27
CA THR A 9 -14.75 4.70 7.08
C THR A 9 -13.44 4.85 7.86
N ILE A 10 -13.49 4.59 9.16
CA ILE A 10 -12.32 4.55 10.05
C ILE A 10 -12.03 3.09 10.36
N LEU A 11 -10.78 2.67 10.11
CA LEU A 11 -10.36 1.27 10.26
C LEU A 11 -9.18 1.21 11.21
N ASN A 12 -9.10 0.16 12.04
CA ASN A 12 -7.90 -0.13 12.81
C ASN A 12 -6.81 -0.64 11.85
N THR A 13 -5.80 0.20 11.61
CA THR A 13 -4.76 -0.05 10.61
C THR A 13 -3.94 -1.30 10.88
N LEU A 14 -3.87 -1.77 12.13
CA LEU A 14 -3.12 -2.98 12.50
C LEU A 14 -3.64 -4.24 11.77
N GLY A 15 -4.96 -4.36 11.56
CA GLY A 15 -5.54 -5.53 10.89
C GLY A 15 -5.43 -5.52 9.37
N LEU A 16 -5.38 -4.33 8.75
CA LEU A 16 -5.36 -4.14 7.30
C LEU A 16 -3.94 -4.07 6.71
N ILE A 17 -2.99 -3.61 7.53
CA ILE A 17 -1.58 -3.61 7.20
C ILE A 17 -1.07 -5.03 6.97
N ASP A 18 -1.57 -6.00 7.73
CA ASP A 18 -1.09 -7.38 7.71
C ASP A 18 -1.47 -8.14 6.41
N THR A 19 -2.38 -7.61 5.60
CA THR A 19 -2.93 -8.32 4.43
C THR A 19 -2.54 -7.71 3.08
N THR A 20 -1.79 -6.59 3.06
CA THR A 20 -1.36 -5.96 1.80
C THR A 20 0.16 -5.70 1.77
N PRO A 21 0.87 -6.14 0.72
CA PRO A 21 2.31 -5.95 0.60
C PRO A 21 2.73 -4.48 0.46
N PHE A 22 1.79 -3.55 0.30
CA PHE A 22 2.05 -2.11 0.35
C PHE A 22 2.66 -1.65 1.68
N VAL A 23 2.36 -2.34 2.79
CA VAL A 23 3.01 -2.02 4.08
C VAL A 23 4.52 -2.12 3.98
N LEU A 24 5.05 -3.04 3.16
CA LEU A 24 6.49 -3.21 3.01
C LEU A 24 7.17 -1.98 2.39
N LEU A 25 6.41 -1.10 1.73
CA LEU A 25 6.94 0.18 1.23
C LEU A 25 7.04 1.25 2.32
N THR A 26 6.41 1.05 3.49
CA THR A 26 6.32 2.05 4.55
C THR A 26 6.85 1.56 5.91
N THR A 27 7.13 0.26 6.06
CA THR A 27 7.62 -0.34 7.30
C THR A 27 9.07 -0.83 7.22
N GLN A 28 9.77 -0.71 8.34
CA GLN A 28 11.08 -1.33 8.57
C GLN A 28 11.01 -2.52 9.52
N ASP A 29 9.81 -2.94 9.95
CA ASP A 29 9.64 -4.04 10.91
C ASP A 29 10.02 -5.40 10.28
N PRO A 30 11.09 -6.06 10.76
CA PRO A 30 11.54 -7.34 10.23
C PRO A 30 10.48 -8.44 10.30
N LYS A 31 9.55 -8.38 11.29
CA LYS A 31 8.48 -9.37 11.42
C LYS A 31 7.52 -9.34 10.25
N GLN A 32 7.29 -8.15 9.66
CA GLN A 32 6.46 -8.03 8.47
C GLN A 32 7.18 -8.57 7.25
N TRP A 33 8.47 -8.24 7.07
CA TRP A 33 9.28 -8.76 5.97
C TRP A 33 9.38 -10.30 5.94
N GLN A 34 9.39 -10.96 7.11
CA GLN A 34 9.41 -12.43 7.20
C GLN A 34 8.15 -13.13 6.66
N LYS A 35 7.04 -12.40 6.46
CA LYS A 35 5.80 -12.97 5.90
C LYS A 35 5.85 -13.08 4.37
N TYR A 36 6.87 -12.52 3.72
CA TYR A 36 6.97 -12.40 2.27
C TYR A 36 8.31 -12.94 1.75
N GLN A 37 8.26 -13.50 0.55
CA GLN A 37 9.44 -13.79 -0.25
C GLN A 37 9.72 -12.61 -1.19
N VAL A 38 10.98 -12.20 -1.27
CA VAL A 38 11.44 -11.17 -2.20
C VAL A 38 12.38 -11.81 -3.21
N SER A 39 12.11 -11.60 -4.50
CA SER A 39 12.96 -12.07 -5.59
C SER A 39 13.30 -10.92 -6.54
N GLU A 40 14.51 -10.95 -7.10
CA GLU A 40 14.93 -9.97 -8.11
C GLU A 40 14.25 -10.28 -9.45
N ILE A 41 13.79 -9.23 -10.12
CA ILE A 41 13.24 -9.28 -11.47
C ILE A 41 13.90 -8.20 -12.33
N SER A 42 13.68 -8.25 -13.64
CA SER A 42 14.20 -7.20 -14.54
C SER A 42 13.69 -5.83 -14.11
N GLY A 43 14.62 -4.95 -13.69
CA GLY A 43 14.31 -3.58 -13.29
C GLY A 43 13.74 -3.42 -11.88
N GLY A 44 13.73 -4.45 -11.04
CA GLY A 44 13.25 -4.29 -9.66
C GLY A 44 13.07 -5.59 -8.87
N TYR A 45 12.06 -5.62 -8.01
CA TYR A 45 11.81 -6.74 -7.10
C TYR A 45 10.36 -7.19 -7.16
N ARG A 46 10.17 -8.49 -7.02
CA ARG A 46 8.89 -9.15 -6.82
C ARG A 46 8.75 -9.55 -5.37
N ILE A 47 7.61 -9.23 -4.80
CA ILE A 47 7.25 -9.50 -3.41
C ILE A 47 5.99 -10.36 -3.41
N GLU A 48 6.07 -11.54 -2.80
CA GLU A 48 4.98 -12.52 -2.77
C GLU A 48 4.78 -13.02 -1.33
N PRO A 49 3.55 -13.10 -0.81
CA PRO A 49 3.29 -13.71 0.50
C PRO A 49 3.74 -15.16 0.52
N ILE A 50 4.34 -15.60 1.64
CA ILE A 50 4.71 -17.01 1.82
C ILE A 50 3.48 -17.88 2.06
N GLN A 51 2.46 -17.33 2.74
CA GLN A 51 1.20 -18.02 3.01
C GLN A 51 0.16 -17.73 1.92
N SER A 52 -0.59 -18.76 1.55
CA SER A 52 -1.71 -18.65 0.60
C SER A 52 -2.91 -17.92 1.20
N GLY A 53 -3.75 -17.31 0.35
CA GLY A 53 -5.01 -16.67 0.77
C GLY A 53 -4.88 -15.19 1.11
N ALA A 54 -3.72 -14.58 0.81
CA ALA A 54 -3.59 -13.14 0.84
C ALA A 54 -4.46 -12.50 -0.24
N GLN A 55 -5.07 -11.36 0.07
CA GLN A 55 -5.86 -10.59 -0.90
C GLN A 55 -4.99 -10.10 -2.06
N VAL A 56 -3.73 -9.80 -1.78
CA VAL A 56 -2.71 -9.47 -2.78
C VAL A 56 -1.69 -10.59 -2.84
N GLU A 57 -1.61 -11.25 -3.99
CA GLU A 57 -0.71 -12.39 -4.20
C GLU A 57 0.68 -11.96 -4.66
N ARG A 58 0.79 -10.78 -5.30
CA ARG A 58 2.07 -10.29 -5.80
C ARG A 58 2.12 -8.78 -5.89
N LEU A 59 3.26 -8.22 -5.48
CA LEU A 59 3.65 -6.84 -5.73
C LEU A 59 4.99 -6.81 -6.46
N ASP A 60 5.00 -6.32 -7.70
CA ASP A 60 6.22 -6.03 -8.44
C ASP A 60 6.55 -4.54 -8.27
N VAL A 61 7.72 -4.23 -7.72
CA VAL A 61 8.25 -2.88 -7.53
C VAL A 61 9.36 -2.65 -8.56
N LEU A 62 9.12 -1.78 -9.52
CA LEU A 62 10.06 -1.46 -10.60
C LEU A 62 10.64 -0.07 -10.37
N PHE A 63 11.97 0.03 -10.49
CA PHE A 63 12.71 1.24 -10.21
C PHE A 63 13.10 1.98 -11.50
N ALA A 64 13.17 3.30 -11.38
CA ALA A 64 13.64 4.24 -12.40
C ALA A 64 14.89 4.99 -11.90
N ASP A 65 15.47 5.83 -12.76
CA ASP A 65 16.60 6.72 -12.45
C ASP A 65 17.72 6.03 -11.67
N SER A 66 18.28 4.97 -12.27
CA SER A 66 19.39 4.18 -11.69
C SER A 66 19.07 3.46 -10.38
N GLY A 67 17.80 3.23 -10.06
CA GLY A 67 17.37 2.37 -8.95
C GLY A 67 16.92 3.11 -7.69
N LEU A 68 16.93 4.45 -7.68
CA LEU A 68 16.58 5.23 -6.49
C LEU A 68 15.09 5.56 -6.39
N LYS A 69 14.37 5.59 -7.52
CA LYS A 69 12.96 5.98 -7.58
C LYS A 69 12.09 4.79 -7.91
N ILE A 70 10.93 4.67 -7.26
CA ILE A 70 9.89 3.76 -7.74
C ILE A 70 9.29 4.39 -9.01
N GLY A 71 9.45 3.71 -10.14
CA GLY A 71 8.89 4.12 -11.43
C GLY A 71 7.53 3.46 -11.70
N GLN A 72 7.35 2.22 -11.24
CA GLN A 72 6.10 1.50 -11.43
C GLN A 72 5.86 0.46 -10.32
N LEU A 73 4.60 0.29 -9.96
CA LEU A 73 4.11 -0.83 -9.15
C LEU A 73 3.12 -1.64 -9.98
N ASN A 74 3.21 -2.97 -9.92
CA ASN A 74 2.16 -3.87 -10.39
C ASN A 74 1.65 -4.71 -9.22
N VAL A 75 0.35 -4.64 -8.96
CA VAL A 75 -0.33 -5.38 -7.91
C VAL A 75 -1.14 -6.47 -8.57
N THR A 76 -0.93 -7.72 -8.21
CA THR A 76 -1.78 -8.84 -8.60
C THR A 76 -2.58 -9.29 -7.39
N ASP A 77 -3.90 -9.21 -7.47
CA ASP A 77 -4.80 -9.69 -6.42
C ASP A 77 -5.13 -11.19 -6.56
N SER A 78 -5.81 -11.76 -5.58
CA SER A 78 -6.20 -13.17 -5.56
C SER A 78 -7.21 -13.58 -6.63
N SER A 79 -7.79 -12.63 -7.37
CA SER A 79 -8.62 -12.91 -8.54
C SER A 79 -7.80 -13.00 -9.83
N GLY A 80 -6.50 -12.69 -9.76
CA GLY A 80 -5.60 -12.57 -10.91
C GLY A 80 -5.69 -11.21 -11.61
N GLN A 81 -6.46 -10.27 -11.08
CA GLN A 81 -6.50 -8.91 -11.60
C GLN A 81 -5.15 -8.24 -11.37
N ILE A 82 -4.69 -7.49 -12.38
CA ILE A 82 -3.46 -6.71 -12.29
C ILE A 82 -3.79 -5.22 -12.33
N SER A 83 -3.44 -4.51 -11.27
CA SER A 83 -3.45 -3.05 -11.21
C SER A 83 -2.03 -2.50 -11.37
N SER A 84 -1.82 -1.63 -12.36
CA SER A 84 -0.52 -1.02 -12.66
C SER A 84 -0.53 0.47 -12.34
N PHE A 85 0.40 0.90 -11.50
CA PHE A 85 0.60 2.29 -11.11
C PHE A 85 1.94 2.77 -11.65
N LYS A 86 1.94 3.83 -12.46
CA LYS A 86 3.16 4.44 -13.00
C LYS A 86 3.35 5.80 -12.38
N PHE A 87 4.56 6.07 -11.91
CA PHE A 87 4.91 7.31 -11.22
C PHE A 87 5.80 8.14 -12.13
N SER A 88 5.52 9.43 -12.22
CA SER A 88 6.38 10.43 -12.85
C SER A 88 6.78 11.48 -11.81
N ASP A 89 7.86 12.21 -12.09
CA ASP A 89 8.27 13.38 -11.30
C ASP A 89 8.54 13.10 -9.81
N ALA A 90 8.86 11.85 -9.48
CA ALA A 90 9.10 11.41 -8.11
C ALA A 90 10.25 12.19 -7.46
N GLN A 91 9.93 12.81 -6.32
CA GLN A 91 10.88 13.50 -5.45
C GLN A 91 11.34 12.55 -4.36
N ILE A 92 12.65 12.44 -4.15
CA ILE A 92 13.25 11.58 -3.12
C ILE A 92 13.77 12.46 -1.99
N ASN A 93 13.52 12.07 -0.74
CA ASN A 93 14.00 12.77 0.46
C ASN A 93 13.60 14.25 0.52
N GLY A 94 12.51 14.62 -0.16
CA GLY A 94 11.90 15.94 -0.03
C GLY A 94 11.10 16.05 1.27
N PRO A 95 10.97 17.25 1.86
CA PRO A 95 10.08 17.45 2.98
C PRO A 95 8.63 17.19 2.56
N VAL A 96 7.87 16.51 3.42
CA VAL A 96 6.43 16.33 3.27
C VAL A 96 5.75 16.94 4.48
N GLU A 97 4.82 17.86 4.25
CA GLU A 97 4.09 18.53 5.31
C GLU A 97 3.24 17.52 6.10
N ALA A 98 3.34 17.54 7.43
CA ALA A 98 2.67 16.58 8.30
C ALA A 98 1.13 16.59 8.14
N ASP A 99 0.57 17.72 7.74
CA ASP A 99 -0.87 17.88 7.51
C ASP A 99 -1.37 17.05 6.32
N GLN A 100 -0.50 16.61 5.40
CA GLN A 100 -0.89 15.68 4.33
C GLN A 100 -1.31 14.30 4.86
N PHE A 101 -0.89 13.95 6.07
CA PHE A 101 -1.24 12.70 6.75
C PHE A 101 -2.36 12.88 7.78
N LYS A 102 -2.99 14.06 7.83
CA LYS A 102 -4.16 14.33 8.66
C LYS A 102 -5.40 14.34 7.79
N PHE A 103 -6.35 13.47 8.10
CA PHE A 103 -7.67 13.50 7.49
C PHE A 103 -8.64 14.24 8.41
N VAL A 104 -9.21 15.34 7.92
CA VAL A 104 -10.29 16.07 8.60
C VAL A 104 -11.59 15.67 7.93
N ILE A 105 -12.51 15.10 8.71
CA ILE A 105 -13.81 14.66 8.22
C ILE A 105 -14.63 15.91 7.83
N PRO A 106 -15.06 16.04 6.57
CA PRO A 106 -15.88 17.18 6.15
C PRO A 106 -17.22 17.23 6.88
N GLU A 107 -17.80 18.41 7.00
CA GLU A 107 -19.14 18.57 7.58
C GLU A 107 -20.19 17.80 6.75
N GLY A 108 -21.15 17.16 7.43
CA GLY A 108 -22.23 16.40 6.80
C GLY A 108 -21.84 14.97 6.36
N VAL A 109 -20.57 14.61 6.41
CA VAL A 109 -20.10 13.26 6.05
C VAL A 109 -20.47 12.24 7.12
N VAL A 110 -21.04 11.13 6.70
CA VAL A 110 -21.37 9.99 7.57
C VAL A 110 -20.08 9.26 7.95
N VAL A 111 -19.91 9.00 9.25
CA VAL A 111 -18.75 8.26 9.76
C VAL A 111 -19.15 6.82 10.05
N ASP A 112 -18.42 5.89 9.45
CA ASP A 112 -18.48 4.46 9.73
C ASP A 112 -17.21 4.05 10.48
N ASP A 113 -17.28 3.99 11.81
CA ASP A 113 -16.15 3.63 12.66
C ASP A 113 -16.12 2.12 12.91
N GLN A 114 -15.18 1.45 12.27
CA GLN A 114 -14.94 0.01 12.36
C GLN A 114 -13.70 -0.32 13.20
N THR A 115 -13.24 0.58 14.07
CA THR A 115 -12.06 0.35 14.91
C THR A 115 -12.25 -0.69 16.00
N GLN A 116 -13.50 -1.02 16.33
CA GLN A 116 -13.92 -1.93 17.41
C GLN A 116 -14.69 -3.16 16.89
N SER A 117 -14.69 -3.41 15.59
CA SER A 117 -15.37 -4.59 15.03
C SER A 117 -14.60 -5.85 15.44
N ASP A 118 -15.29 -6.75 16.18
CA ASP A 118 -14.79 -8.04 16.70
C ASP A 118 -14.20 -8.96 15.62
#